data_AF-A0A0A2W4Y3-F1
#
_entry.id   AF-A0A0A2W4Y3-F1
#
_cell.length_a   1.000
_cell.length_b   1.000
_cell.length_c   1.000
_cell.angle_alpha   90.00
_cell.angle_beta   90.00
_cell.angle_gamma   90.00
#
_symmetry.space_group_name_H-M   'P 1'
#
loop_
_entity.id
_entity.type
_entity.pdbx_description
1 polymer ?
#
loop_
_entity_poly.entity_id
_entity_poly.type
_entity_poly.pdbx_seq_one_letter_code
_entity_poly.pdbx_strand_id
1 'polypeptide(L)'
;MNTLRYFDFGQSRALILLIARIALILLFIIFGLPKISGFSGTVAYMEHLGTPLPTLAAAIAVFMEVVAAILVIIGFFTRPLAILFVFYTLGTAVIGHHYWTGGFLLLAVTGPGAISVDKR
;
A
#
# COMPACT_ATOMS: atom_id res chain seq x y z
N MET A 1 13.38 20.88 -22.16
CA MET A 1 12.38 19.79 -22.27
C MET A 1 13.15 18.47 -22.29
N ASN A 2 13.51 17.96 -21.11
CA ASN A 2 14.29 16.72 -21.01
C ASN A 2 13.33 15.54 -20.91
N THR A 3 13.03 14.97 -22.07
CA THR A 3 12.27 13.74 -22.20
C THR A 3 13.10 12.62 -21.57
N LEU A 4 12.68 12.16 -20.39
CA LEU A 4 13.04 10.87 -19.82
C LEU A 4 12.59 9.77 -20.81
N ARG A 5 13.37 9.55 -21.86
CA ARG A 5 13.05 8.67 -22.99
C ARG A 5 13.65 7.28 -22.81
N TYR A 6 13.92 6.88 -21.57
CA TYR A 6 14.60 5.62 -21.24
C TYR A 6 13.66 4.41 -21.12
N PHE A 7 12.34 4.63 -21.10
CA PHE A 7 11.32 3.58 -21.04
C PHE A 7 10.39 3.64 -22.27
N ASP A 8 10.98 3.65 -23.47
CA ASP A 8 10.20 3.46 -24.68
C ASP A 8 9.98 1.97 -24.94
N PHE A 9 8.95 1.43 -24.29
CA PHE A 9 8.55 0.03 -24.44
C PHE A 9 7.87 -0.28 -25.79
N GLY A 10 7.93 0.64 -26.75
CA GLY A 10 7.41 0.46 -28.10
C GLY A 10 5.95 -0.02 -28.10
N GLN A 11 5.67 -1.03 -28.92
CA GLN A 11 4.33 -1.61 -29.08
C GLN A 11 3.80 -2.28 -27.79
N SER A 12 4.68 -2.71 -26.88
CA SER A 12 4.32 -3.41 -25.64
C SER A 12 4.01 -2.47 -24.47
N ARG A 13 4.17 -1.15 -24.66
CA ARG A 13 3.97 -0.15 -23.59
C ARG A 13 2.61 -0.26 -22.91
N ALA A 14 1.54 -0.46 -23.67
CA ALA A 14 0.19 -0.56 -23.13
C ALA A 14 0.03 -1.78 -22.21
N LEU A 15 0.56 -2.94 -22.62
CA LEU A 15 0.55 -4.16 -21.82
C LEU A 15 1.37 -4.02 -20.54
N ILE A 16 2.56 -3.41 -20.63
CA ILE A 16 3.43 -3.20 -19.46
C ILE A 16 2.76 -2.27 -18.45
N LEU A 17 2.12 -1.19 -18.90
CA LEU A 17 1.39 -0.29 -18.01
C LEU A 17 0.16 -0.95 -17.37
N LEU A 18 -0.50 -1.87 -18.07
CA LEU A 18 -1.60 -2.66 -17.51
C LEU A 18 -1.08 -3.62 -16.43
N ILE A 19 0.00 -4.36 -16.70
CA ILE A 19 0.62 -5.28 -15.74
C ILE A 19 1.08 -4.52 -14.50
N ALA A 20 1.77 -3.39 -14.68
CA ALA A 20 2.21 -2.55 -13.56
C ALA A 20 1.03 -2.09 -12.70
N ARG A 21 -0.10 -1.71 -13.33
CA ARG A 21 -1.30 -1.29 -12.61
C ARG A 21 -1.91 -2.43 -11.80
N ILE A 22 -2.04 -3.61 -12.39
CA ILE A 22 -2.57 -4.79 -11.71
C ILE A 22 -1.64 -5.15 -10.55
N ALA A 23 -0.32 -5.23 -10.79
CA ALA A 23 0.66 -5.55 -9.76
C ALA A 23 0.62 -4.58 -8.56
N LEU A 24 0.50 -3.27 -8.82
CA LEU A 24 0.39 -2.26 -7.77
C LEU A 24 -0.87 -2.43 -6.90
N ILE A 25 -1.99 -2.79 -7.53
CA ILE A 25 -3.28 -2.84 -6.85
C ILE A 25 -3.58 -4.20 -6.23
N LEU A 26 -2.97 -5.27 -6.75
CA LEU A 26 -3.24 -6.65 -6.33
C LEU A 26 -3.09 -6.85 -4.82
N LEU A 27 -2.09 -6.20 -4.21
CA LEU A 27 -1.84 -6.29 -2.78
C LEU A 27 -3.03 -5.74 -1.97
N PHE A 28 -3.61 -4.63 -2.41
CA PHE A 28 -4.78 -4.03 -1.76
C PHE A 28 -5.98 -4.98 -1.83
N ILE A 29 -6.24 -5.62 -2.98
CA ILE A 29 -7.33 -6.60 -3.11
C ILE A 29 -7.14 -7.79 -2.17
N ILE A 30 -5.93 -8.35 -2.12
CA ILE A 30 -5.61 -9.50 -1.25
C ILE A 30 -5.88 -9.17 0.22
N PHE A 31 -5.49 -7.98 0.68
CA PHE A 31 -5.70 -7.55 2.07
C PHE A 31 -7.11 -7.00 2.34
N GLY A 32 -7.82 -6.54 1.31
CA GLY A 32 -9.15 -5.95 1.41
C GLY A 32 -10.29 -6.96 1.47
N LEU A 33 -10.20 -8.05 0.70
CA LEU A 33 -11.25 -9.08 0.66
C LEU A 33 -11.55 -9.69 2.05
N PRO A 34 -10.54 -10.05 2.88
CA PRO A 34 -10.79 -10.55 4.23
C PRO A 34 -11.43 -9.52 5.16
N LYS A 35 -11.24 -8.21 4.91
CA LYS A 35 -11.86 -7.14 5.72
C LYS A 35 -13.36 -7.02 5.50
N ILE A 36 -13.88 -7.51 4.36
CA ILE A 36 -15.34 -7.57 4.10
C ILE A 36 -15.99 -8.64 4.96
N SER A 37 -15.43 -9.85 4.98
CA SER A 37 -15.99 -10.97 5.76
C SER A 37 -15.66 -10.87 7.25
N GLY A 38 -14.52 -10.28 7.60
CA GLY A 38 -14.02 -10.10 8.96
C GLY A 38 -14.03 -8.64 9.43
N PHE A 39 -15.09 -7.89 9.11
CA PHE A 39 -15.14 -6.44 9.40
C PHE A 39 -14.98 -6.14 10.90
N SER A 40 -15.69 -6.89 11.77
CA SER A 40 -15.58 -6.73 13.22
C SER A 40 -14.15 -6.93 13.75
N GLY A 41 -13.43 -7.93 13.23
CA GLY A 41 -12.03 -8.15 13.57
C GLY A 41 -11.12 -7.01 13.11
N THR A 42 -11.44 -6.39 11.97
CA THR A 42 -10.71 -5.21 11.47
C THR A 42 -10.93 -4.00 12.36
N VAL A 43 -12.17 -3.77 12.83
CA VAL A 43 -12.49 -2.70 13.77
C VAL A 43 -11.76 -2.89 15.10
N ALA A 44 -11.80 -4.09 15.66
CA ALA A 44 -11.08 -4.41 16.90
C ALA A 44 -9.55 -4.21 16.75
N TYR A 45 -8.98 -4.58 15.59
CA TYR A 45 -7.57 -4.32 15.31
C TYR A 45 -7.25 -2.82 15.28
N MET A 46 -8.12 -2.00 14.67
CA MET A 46 -7.94 -0.55 14.63
C MET A 46 -8.13 0.12 16.00
N GLU A 47 -8.98 -0.43 16.86
CA GLU A 47 -9.09 -0.06 18.28
C GLU A 47 -7.77 -0.31 19.01
N HIS A 48 -7.17 -1.48 18.82
CA HIS A 48 -5.87 -1.80 19.42
C HIS A 48 -4.74 -0.88 18.93
N LEU A 49 -4.82 -0.39 17.69
CA LEU A 49 -3.87 0.59 17.15
C LEU A 49 -4.07 2.01 17.71
N GLY A 50 -5.14 2.26 18.49
CA GLY A 50 -5.45 3.59 19.02
C GLY A 50 -5.97 4.55 17.95
N THR A 51 -6.55 4.02 16.87
CA THR A 51 -7.01 4.84 15.73
C THR A 51 -8.21 5.69 16.15
N PRO A 52 -8.24 7.01 15.86
CA PRO A 52 -9.44 7.80 16.06
C PRO A 52 -10.54 7.30 15.11
N LEU A 53 -11.72 6.97 15.66
CA LEU A 53 -12.87 6.40 14.94
C LEU A 53 -12.58 5.06 14.20
N PRO A 54 -12.31 3.97 14.93
CA PRO A 54 -11.93 2.66 14.36
C PRO A 54 -12.90 2.11 13.31
N THR A 55 -14.21 2.23 13.56
CA THR A 55 -15.24 1.75 12.63
C THR A 55 -15.21 2.50 11.29
N LEU A 56 -14.99 3.81 11.33
CA LEU A 56 -14.89 4.62 10.11
C LEU A 56 -13.60 4.31 9.36
N ALA A 57 -12.47 4.20 10.06
CA ALA A 57 -11.20 3.82 9.47
C ALA A 57 -11.27 2.44 8.79
N ALA A 58 -11.95 1.47 9.41
CA ALA A 58 -12.15 0.14 8.84
C ALA A 58 -13.01 0.18 7.58
N ALA A 59 -14.09 0.98 7.59
CA ALA A 59 -14.95 1.16 6.42
C ALA A 59 -14.19 1.81 5.24
N ILE A 60 -13.37 2.84 5.52
CA ILE A 60 -12.50 3.48 4.53
C ILE A 60 -11.49 2.47 3.98
N ALA A 61 -10.86 1.67 4.84
CA ALA A 61 -9.91 0.65 4.41
C ALA A 61 -10.56 -0.37 3.46
N VAL A 62 -11.75 -0.89 3.79
CA VAL A 62 -12.49 -1.79 2.89
C VAL A 62 -12.81 -1.13 1.55
N PHE A 63 -13.31 0.11 1.58
CA PHE A 63 -13.65 0.84 0.35
C PHE A 63 -12.43 1.05 -0.53
N MET A 64 -11.31 1.51 0.05
CA MET A 64 -10.07 1.77 -0.68
C MET A 64 -9.45 0.49 -1.23
N GLU A 65 -9.39 -0.56 -0.41
CA GLU A 65 -8.70 -1.79 -0.76
C GLU A 65 -9.47 -2.67 -1.75
N VAL A 66 -10.79 -2.52 -1.83
CA VAL A 66 -11.63 -3.32 -2.72
C VAL A 66 -12.23 -2.48 -3.84
N VAL A 67 -13.06 -1.50 -3.50
CA VAL A 67 -13.83 -0.74 -4.51
C VAL A 67 -12.89 0.14 -5.34
N ALA A 68 -12.09 1.00 -4.69
CA ALA A 68 -11.17 1.89 -5.40
C ALA A 68 -10.10 1.10 -6.18
N ALA A 69 -9.63 -0.01 -5.62
CA ALA A 69 -8.70 -0.93 -6.26
C ALA A 69 -9.27 -1.48 -7.59
N ILE A 70 -10.49 -2.00 -7.58
CA ILE A 70 -11.16 -2.51 -8.79
C ILE A 70 -11.31 -1.41 -9.84
N LEU A 71 -11.71 -0.20 -9.44
CA LEU A 71 -11.85 0.94 -10.35
C LEU A 71 -10.53 1.30 -11.05
N VAL A 72 -9.41 1.24 -10.32
CA VAL A 72 -8.08 1.45 -10.90
C VAL A 72 -7.77 0.36 -11.93
N ILE A 73 -7.98 -0.92 -11.62
CA ILE A 73 -7.72 -2.04 -12.54
C ILE A 73 -8.48 -1.85 -13.87
N ILE A 74 -9.78 -1.56 -13.79
CA ILE A 74 -10.64 -1.35 -14.97
C ILE A 74 -10.24 -0.08 -15.74
N GLY A 75 -9.53 0.85 -15.11
CA GLY A 75 -9.05 2.07 -15.74
C GLY A 75 -9.98 3.26 -15.58
N PHE A 76 -10.93 3.18 -14.66
CA PHE A 76 -11.85 4.26 -14.36
C PHE A 76 -11.20 5.27 -13.40
N PHE A 77 -11.11 6.55 -13.78
CA PHE A 77 -10.54 7.61 -12.96
C PHE A 77 -9.16 7.28 -12.32
N THR A 78 -8.28 6.62 -13.07
CA THR A 78 -6.98 6.14 -12.56
C THR A 78 -6.12 7.22 -11.92
N ARG A 79 -6.09 8.43 -12.51
CA ARG A 79 -5.29 9.55 -12.01
C ARG A 79 -5.73 10.04 -10.61
N PRO A 80 -6.98 10.47 -10.40
CA PRO A 80 -7.42 10.90 -9.08
C PRO A 80 -7.44 9.74 -8.08
N LEU A 81 -7.77 8.52 -8.49
CA LEU A 81 -7.69 7.36 -7.59
C LEU A 81 -6.25 7.06 -7.17
N ALA A 82 -5.27 7.18 -8.06
CA ALA A 82 -3.86 7.02 -7.68
C ALA A 82 -3.42 8.04 -6.62
N ILE A 83 -3.86 9.30 -6.75
CA ILE A 83 -3.61 10.33 -5.73
C ILE A 83 -4.29 9.95 -4.41
N LEU A 84 -5.53 9.46 -4.46
CA LEU A 84 -6.24 8.98 -3.27
C LEU A 84 -5.51 7.79 -2.60
N PHE A 85 -4.97 6.86 -3.39
CA PHE A 85 -4.14 5.75 -2.89
C PHE A 85 -2.87 6.24 -2.22
N VAL A 86 -2.23 7.31 -2.70
CA VAL A 86 -1.07 7.91 -2.02
C VAL A 86 -1.43 8.41 -0.62
N PHE A 87 -2.54 9.13 -0.47
CA PHE A 87 -2.98 9.58 0.86
C PHE A 87 -3.40 8.42 1.76
N TYR A 88 -4.06 7.42 1.19
CA TYR A 88 -4.44 6.21 1.92
C TYR A 88 -3.21 5.46 2.46
N THR A 89 -2.20 5.21 1.62
CA THR A 89 -0.98 4.51 2.04
C THR A 89 -0.16 5.30 3.05
N LEU A 90 -0.15 6.63 2.97
CA LEU A 90 0.46 7.48 3.99
C LEU A 90 -0.30 7.39 5.32
N GLY A 91 -1.63 7.40 5.28
CA GLY A 91 -2.45 7.25 6.48
C GLY A 91 -2.23 5.89 7.16
N THR A 92 -2.20 4.80 6.39
CA THR A 92 -1.92 3.47 6.94
C THR A 92 -0.48 3.33 7.43
N ALA A 93 0.50 3.98 6.77
CA ALA A 93 1.89 4.05 7.23
C ALA A 93 2.01 4.66 8.63
N VAL A 94 1.27 5.73 8.91
CA VAL A 94 1.31 6.40 10.22
C VAL A 94 0.60 5.58 11.30
N ILE A 95 -0.54 4.95 10.97
CA ILE A 95 -1.39 4.27 11.96
C ILE A 95 -0.94 2.82 12.23
N GLY A 96 -0.62 2.06 11.18
CA GLY A 96 -0.51 0.60 11.24
C GLY A 96 0.92 0.04 11.33
N HIS A 97 1.96 0.85 11.14
CA HIS A 97 3.31 0.36 10.90
C HIS A 97 4.31 0.63 12.04
N HIS A 98 3.91 0.45 13.31
CA HIS A 98 4.83 0.47 14.46
C HIS A 98 5.99 -0.54 14.35
N TYR A 99 5.80 -1.65 13.62
CA TYR A 99 6.86 -2.63 13.31
C TYR A 99 8.09 -1.99 12.63
N TRP A 100 7.88 -0.98 11.78
CA TRP A 100 8.97 -0.31 11.08
C TRP A 100 9.82 0.47 12.07
N THR A 101 9.17 1.11 13.04
CA THR A 101 9.87 1.81 14.11
C THR A 101 10.73 0.83 14.91
N GLY A 102 10.18 -0.29 15.38
CA GLY A 102 10.94 -1.25 16.19
C GLY A 102 12.05 -1.98 15.43
N GLY A 103 11.74 -2.55 14.27
CA GLY A 103 12.68 -3.37 13.50
C GLY A 103 13.83 -2.56 12.89
N PHE A 104 13.53 -1.41 12.27
CA PHE A 104 14.58 -0.56 11.71
C PHE A 104 15.34 0.22 12.79
N LEU A 105 14.71 0.60 13.91
CA LEU A 105 15.45 1.18 15.03
C LEU A 105 16.38 0.16 15.66
N LEU A 106 15.93 -1.10 15.82
CA LEU A 106 16.80 -2.17 16.29
C LEU A 106 17.98 -2.32 15.33
N LEU A 107 17.77 -2.44 14.02
CA LEU A 107 18.84 -2.50 13.03
C LEU A 107 19.78 -1.27 13.09
N ALA A 108 19.23 -0.07 13.30
CA ALA A 108 20.02 1.15 13.43
C ALA A 108 20.85 1.18 14.72
N VAL A 109 20.35 0.62 15.81
CA VAL A 109 21.01 0.57 17.12
C VAL A 109 22.00 -0.59 17.20
N THR A 110 21.63 -1.77 16.71
CA THR A 110 22.46 -2.99 16.74
C THR A 110 23.46 -3.04 15.59
N GLY A 111 23.28 -2.21 14.56
CA GLY A 111 24.04 -2.28 13.33
C GLY A 111 23.70 -3.52 12.50
N PRO A 112 24.43 -3.72 11.39
CA PRO A 112 24.07 -4.71 10.37
C PRO A 112 24.35 -6.17 10.77
N GLY A 113 25.01 -6.41 11.91
CA GLY A 113 25.28 -7.75 12.43
C GLY A 113 26.51 -8.43 11.81
N ALA A 114 26.93 -9.55 12.42
CA ALA A 114 28.24 -10.14 12.15
C ALA A 114 28.44 -10.72 10.74
N ILE A 115 27.33 -11.01 10.04
CA ILE A 115 27.29 -11.69 8.74
C ILE A 115 27.08 -10.68 7.59
N SER A 116 26.86 -9.40 7.90
CA SER A 116 26.54 -8.42 6.87
C SER A 116 27.76 -7.99 6.05
N VAL A 117 27.52 -7.73 4.76
CA VAL A 117 28.55 -7.38 3.77
C VAL A 117 29.17 -6.01 4.05
N ASP A 118 28.38 -5.09 4.60
CA ASP A 118 28.76 -3.72 4.99
C ASP A 118 29.48 -3.63 6.35
N LYS A 119 29.72 -4.76 7.04
CA LYS A 119 30.50 -4.79 8.29
C LYS A 119 32.00 -4.50 8.08
N ARG A 120 32.51 -4.57 6.84
CA ARG A 120 33.94 -4.46 6.51
C ARG A 120 34.37 -3.03 6.19
#